data_AF-A0A2K6UFJ3-F1
#
_entry.id   AF-A0A2K6UFJ3-F1
#
_cell.length_a   1.000
_cell.length_b   1.000
_cell.length_c   1.000
_cell.angle_alpha   90.00
_cell.angle_beta   90.00
_cell.angle_gamma   90.00
#
_symmetry.space_group_name_H-M   'P 1'
#
loop_
_entity.id
_entity.type
_entity.pdbx_description
1 polymer ?
#
loop_
_entity_poly.entity_id
_entity_poly.type
_entity_poly.pdbx_seq_one_letter_code
_entity_poly.pdbx_strand_id
1 'polypeptide(L)'
;MNNLNDPPNWNIRPNSRADGGDGSRWNYALLVPMLGLAAFRWIWSRESQKEIEKEREAYHQRTTAFQRDLEARYHAMISENRRAVAQLSLELEKEQNRTASYREALISQGRKLVEEKKLLEEERAQVMQEKRQVQPLRSAYLSCLQKEENWQRRAGLLLKEFEAVLTERQNIYCSLFLPRSKRLELEKSLLVRASVDPVAADLEMGAGLTDIFQHDTYCGDVWNTNKRRNGRLMWLYLKYWELVVELKKFKRVEKAILEK
;
A
#
# COMPACT_ATOMS: atom_id res chain seq x y z
N MET A 1 -6.49 0.38 -79.42
CA MET A 1 -6.50 1.25 -80.61
C MET A 1 -6.89 0.41 -81.82
N ASN A 2 -8.04 0.69 -82.44
CA ASN A 2 -8.40 0.24 -83.78
C ASN A 2 -9.16 1.41 -84.43
N ASN A 3 -8.57 1.98 -85.48
CA ASN A 3 -9.05 3.18 -86.17
C ASN A 3 -9.96 2.74 -87.33
N LEU A 4 -11.27 3.00 -87.22
CA LEU A 4 -12.35 2.55 -88.12
C LEU A 4 -12.81 3.68 -89.05
N ASN A 5 -11.88 4.50 -89.55
CA ASN A 5 -12.16 5.58 -90.48
C ASN A 5 -11.40 5.36 -91.79
N ASP A 6 -11.97 4.54 -92.68
CA ASP A 6 -11.73 4.62 -94.13
C ASP A 6 -12.91 3.98 -94.88
N PRO A 7 -13.77 4.76 -95.56
CA PRO A 7 -14.78 4.19 -96.45
C PRO A 7 -14.24 3.97 -97.88
N PRO A 8 -14.63 2.90 -98.59
CA PRO A 8 -14.16 2.63 -99.94
C PRO A 8 -14.74 3.63 -100.94
N ASN A 9 -13.84 4.18 -101.76
CA ASN A 9 -14.10 5.17 -102.81
C ASN A 9 -14.94 4.58 -103.95
N TRP A 10 -16.24 4.91 -104.02
CA TRP A 10 -17.12 4.58 -105.14
C TRP A 10 -17.23 5.77 -106.09
N ASN A 11 -16.31 5.86 -107.05
CA ASN A 11 -16.37 6.82 -108.15
C ASN A 11 -17.16 6.23 -109.34
N ILE A 12 -18.47 6.42 -109.35
CA ILE A 12 -19.31 6.24 -110.55
C ILE A 12 -19.44 7.61 -111.22
N ARG A 13 -18.78 7.80 -112.38
CA ARG A 13 -19.00 8.95 -113.27
C ARG A 13 -20.17 8.65 -114.21
N PRO A 14 -21.23 9.48 -114.28
CA PRO A 14 -22.23 9.37 -115.34
C PRO A 14 -21.80 10.21 -116.55
N ASN A 15 -21.56 9.54 -117.68
CA ASN A 15 -21.47 10.19 -118.98
C ASN A 15 -22.83 10.82 -119.31
N SER A 16 -22.82 12.08 -119.73
CA SER A 16 -24.01 12.78 -120.22
C SER A 16 -23.73 13.45 -121.57
N ARG A 17 -24.37 12.88 -122.60
CA ARG A 17 -25.02 13.49 -123.77
C ARG A 17 -24.85 12.59 -124.99
N ALA A 18 -25.80 12.40 -125.89
CA ALA A 18 -27.26 12.53 -125.95
C ALA A 18 -27.56 12.50 -127.46
N ASP A 19 -28.26 11.47 -127.90
CA ASP A 19 -29.09 11.44 -129.10
C ASP A 19 -29.96 10.21 -128.87
N GLY A 20 -31.27 10.24 -128.71
CA GLY A 20 -32.32 11.12 -129.22
C GLY A 20 -33.48 10.15 -129.47
N GLY A 21 -34.68 10.43 -128.95
CA GLY A 21 -35.89 9.74 -129.40
C GLY A 21 -36.69 8.96 -128.34
N ASP A 22 -37.86 9.56 -128.05
CA ASP A 22 -39.17 8.92 -127.86
C ASP A 22 -39.55 8.26 -126.50
N GLY A 23 -40.80 8.49 -126.08
CA GLY A 23 -41.26 8.37 -124.68
C GLY A 23 -41.90 7.04 -124.27
N SER A 24 -42.21 6.89 -122.97
CA SER A 24 -43.43 6.21 -122.43
C SER A 24 -43.41 5.92 -120.90
N ARG A 25 -44.35 6.57 -120.18
CA ARG A 25 -45.30 6.09 -119.14
C ARG A 25 -45.01 5.07 -118.00
N TRP A 26 -43.80 4.54 -117.73
CA TRP A 26 -43.62 3.50 -116.67
C TRP A 26 -42.84 3.85 -115.38
N ASN A 27 -42.51 5.11 -115.09
CA ASN A 27 -41.60 5.44 -113.97
C ASN A 27 -42.25 5.54 -112.56
N TYR A 28 -43.59 5.62 -112.44
CA TYR A 28 -44.25 5.89 -111.14
C TYR A 28 -44.47 4.65 -110.26
N ALA A 29 -44.62 3.45 -110.83
CA ALA A 29 -44.93 2.23 -110.08
C ALA A 29 -43.77 1.71 -109.22
N LEU A 30 -42.52 2.01 -109.59
CA LEU A 30 -41.32 1.68 -108.81
C LEU A 30 -40.92 2.80 -107.83
N LEU A 31 -41.24 4.06 -108.15
CA LEU A 31 -40.93 5.19 -107.28
C LEU A 31 -41.77 5.22 -106.00
N VAL A 32 -43.07 4.89 -106.08
CA VAL A 32 -43.98 5.01 -104.93
C VAL A 32 -43.64 4.02 -103.78
N PRO A 33 -43.40 2.71 -104.02
CA PRO A 33 -42.97 1.79 -102.96
C PRO A 33 -41.58 2.12 -102.41
N MET A 34 -40.66 2.60 -103.25
CA MET A 34 -39.32 3.00 -102.83
C MET A 34 -39.34 4.27 -101.96
N LEU A 35 -40.21 5.23 -102.28
CA LEU A 35 -40.43 6.43 -101.46
C LEU A 35 -41.11 6.08 -100.11
N GLY A 36 -42.07 5.16 -100.09
CA GLY A 36 -42.70 4.68 -98.87
C GLY A 36 -41.73 3.95 -97.93
N LEU A 37 -40.86 3.10 -98.47
CA LEU A 37 -39.79 2.44 -97.71
C LEU A 37 -38.73 3.43 -97.22
N ALA A 38 -38.37 4.43 -98.04
CA ALA A 38 -37.46 5.50 -97.61
C ALA A 38 -38.06 6.34 -96.47
N ALA A 39 -39.35 6.67 -96.55
CA ALA A 39 -40.07 7.39 -95.49
C ALA A 39 -40.21 6.56 -94.21
N PHE A 40 -40.52 5.25 -94.31
CA PHE A 40 -40.58 4.36 -93.15
C PHE A 40 -39.19 4.15 -92.51
N ARG A 41 -38.15 3.96 -93.34
CA ARG A 41 -36.76 3.89 -92.86
C ARG A 41 -36.33 5.19 -92.19
N TRP A 42 -36.78 6.34 -92.70
CA TRP A 42 -36.51 7.64 -92.09
C TRP A 42 -37.27 7.83 -90.77
N ILE A 43 -38.56 7.49 -90.70
CA ILE A 43 -39.37 7.57 -89.47
C ILE A 43 -38.82 6.60 -88.42
N TRP A 44 -38.54 5.35 -88.79
CA TRP A 44 -37.98 4.34 -87.89
C TRP A 44 -36.56 4.69 -87.43
N SER A 45 -35.71 5.19 -88.34
CA SER A 45 -34.38 5.69 -87.98
C SER A 45 -34.47 6.87 -87.04
N ARG A 46 -35.46 7.75 -87.20
CA ARG A 46 -35.66 8.92 -86.34
C ARG A 46 -36.17 8.54 -84.95
N GLU A 47 -37.14 7.64 -84.85
CA GLU A 47 -37.65 7.17 -83.55
C GLU A 47 -36.61 6.32 -82.81
N SER A 48 -35.90 5.45 -83.52
CA SER A 48 -34.79 4.66 -82.97
C SER A 48 -33.63 5.55 -82.51
N GLN A 49 -33.29 6.61 -83.27
CA GLN A 49 -32.29 7.58 -82.83
C GLN A 49 -32.69 8.28 -81.54
N LYS A 50 -33.96 8.69 -81.39
CA LYS A 50 -34.45 9.30 -80.14
C LYS A 50 -34.39 8.34 -78.96
N GLU A 51 -34.71 7.05 -79.15
CA GLU A 51 -34.62 6.05 -78.08
C GLU A 51 -33.16 5.79 -77.68
N ILE A 52 -32.28 5.65 -78.66
CA ILE A 52 -30.82 5.53 -78.45
C ILE A 52 -30.27 6.77 -77.74
N GLU A 53 -30.71 7.97 -78.12
CA GLU A 53 -30.30 9.22 -77.47
C GLU A 53 -30.81 9.29 -76.03
N LYS A 54 -32.07 8.96 -75.76
CA LYS A 54 -32.62 8.90 -74.40
C LYS A 54 -31.88 7.90 -73.52
N GLU A 55 -31.60 6.71 -74.02
CA GLU A 55 -30.85 5.69 -73.26
C GLU A 55 -29.39 6.11 -73.04
N ARG A 56 -28.74 6.73 -74.04
CA ARG A 56 -27.40 7.30 -73.90
C ARG A 56 -27.38 8.40 -72.85
N GLU A 57 -28.34 9.32 -72.88
CA GLU A 57 -28.47 10.37 -71.89
C GLU A 57 -28.71 9.79 -70.50
N ALA A 58 -29.59 8.80 -70.36
CA ALA A 58 -29.85 8.12 -69.09
C ALA A 58 -28.59 7.38 -68.57
N TYR A 59 -27.82 6.74 -69.46
CA TYR A 59 -26.57 6.08 -69.11
C TYR A 59 -25.49 7.10 -68.69
N HIS A 60 -25.37 8.21 -69.43
CA HIS A 60 -24.47 9.32 -69.07
C HIS A 60 -24.85 9.96 -67.74
N GLN A 61 -26.14 10.16 -67.47
CA GLN A 61 -26.62 10.66 -66.18
C GLN A 61 -26.32 9.67 -65.04
N ARG A 62 -26.53 8.36 -65.24
CA ARG A 62 -26.22 7.34 -64.24
C ARG A 62 -24.73 7.23 -63.96
N THR A 63 -23.88 7.26 -64.98
CA THR A 63 -22.42 7.19 -64.84
C THR A 63 -21.88 8.43 -64.14
N THR A 64 -22.33 9.63 -64.51
CA THR A 64 -21.92 10.87 -63.84
C THR A 64 -22.43 10.95 -62.40
N ALA A 65 -23.65 10.49 -62.11
CA ALA A 65 -24.16 10.40 -60.74
C ALA A 65 -23.34 9.41 -59.90
N PHE A 66 -23.03 8.24 -60.46
CA PHE A 66 -22.19 7.24 -59.80
C PHE A 66 -20.77 7.75 -59.53
N GLN A 67 -20.15 8.45 -60.50
CA GLN A 67 -18.84 9.07 -60.32
C GLN A 67 -18.86 10.10 -59.19
N ARG A 68 -19.86 10.99 -59.16
CA ARG A 68 -20.00 11.99 -58.09
C ARG A 68 -20.20 11.36 -56.71
N ASP A 69 -21.01 10.30 -56.61
CA ASP A 69 -21.22 9.58 -55.34
C ASP A 69 -19.92 8.90 -54.86
N LEU A 70 -19.18 8.27 -55.78
CA LEU A 70 -17.88 7.66 -55.47
C LEU A 70 -16.87 8.71 -54.98
N GLU A 71 -16.76 9.84 -55.67
CA GLU A 71 -15.89 10.96 -55.27
C GLU A 71 -16.29 11.53 -53.91
N ALA A 72 -17.60 11.73 -53.67
CA ALA A 72 -18.11 12.20 -52.38
C ALA A 72 -17.77 11.22 -51.24
N ARG A 73 -17.97 9.91 -51.45
CA ARG A 73 -17.60 8.87 -50.47
C ARG A 73 -16.09 8.81 -50.22
N TYR A 74 -15.29 8.94 -51.26
CA TYR A 74 -13.83 8.95 -51.15
C TYR A 74 -13.35 10.17 -50.34
N HIS A 75 -13.88 11.35 -50.63
CA HIS A 75 -13.57 12.56 -49.86
C HIS A 75 -14.05 12.46 -48.41
N ALA A 76 -15.25 11.93 -48.18
CA ALA A 76 -15.77 11.68 -46.84
C ALA A 76 -14.83 10.74 -46.06
N MET A 77 -14.47 9.59 -46.64
CA MET A 77 -13.56 8.61 -46.05
C MET A 77 -12.18 9.21 -45.75
N ILE A 78 -11.61 10.01 -46.65
CA ILE A 78 -10.34 10.71 -46.38
C ILE A 78 -10.49 11.68 -45.22
N SER A 79 -11.57 12.45 -45.17
CA SER A 79 -11.80 13.43 -44.10
C SER A 79 -11.97 12.74 -42.74
N GLU A 80 -12.64 11.59 -42.70
CA GLU A 80 -12.81 10.76 -41.52
C GLU A 80 -11.48 10.15 -41.08
N ASN A 81 -10.73 9.54 -42.01
CA ASN A 81 -9.41 8.98 -41.72
C ASN A 81 -8.44 10.05 -41.21
N ARG A 82 -8.44 11.25 -41.81
CA ARG A 82 -7.61 12.37 -41.33
C ARG A 82 -7.99 12.80 -39.91
N ARG A 83 -9.29 12.85 -39.59
CA ARG A 83 -9.77 13.14 -38.24
C ARG A 83 -9.36 12.06 -37.24
N ALA A 84 -9.52 10.79 -37.60
CA ALA A 84 -9.13 9.65 -36.75
C ALA A 84 -7.61 9.64 -36.50
N VAL A 85 -6.79 9.88 -37.52
CA VAL A 85 -5.33 9.97 -37.39
C VAL A 85 -4.94 11.13 -36.47
N ALA A 86 -5.56 12.31 -36.63
CA ALA A 86 -5.30 13.46 -35.76
C ALA A 86 -5.70 13.21 -34.29
N GLN A 87 -6.78 12.47 -34.05
CA GLN A 87 -7.19 12.06 -32.71
C GLN A 87 -6.19 11.08 -32.10
N LEU A 88 -5.79 10.05 -32.85
CA LEU A 88 -4.82 9.05 -32.38
C LEU A 88 -3.44 9.66 -32.13
N SER A 89 -2.99 10.62 -32.95
CA SER A 89 -1.72 11.31 -32.70
C SER A 89 -1.76 12.13 -31.42
N LEU A 90 -2.88 12.80 -31.14
CA LEU A 90 -3.06 13.54 -29.89
C LEU A 90 -3.06 12.61 -28.66
N GLU A 91 -3.72 11.46 -28.75
CA GLU A 91 -3.71 10.47 -27.68
C GLU A 91 -2.31 9.88 -27.45
N LEU A 92 -1.58 9.60 -28.53
CA LEU A 92 -0.20 9.12 -28.44
C LEU A 92 0.71 10.15 -27.74
N GLU A 93 0.61 11.43 -28.09
CA GLU A 93 1.34 12.51 -27.43
C GLU A 93 0.99 12.62 -25.94
N LYS A 94 -0.29 12.48 -25.58
CA LYS A 94 -0.74 12.48 -24.18
C LYS A 94 -0.14 11.32 -23.40
N GLU A 95 -0.14 10.12 -23.96
CA GLU A 95 0.45 8.94 -23.32
C GLU A 95 1.98 9.04 -23.22
N GLN A 96 2.65 9.59 -24.24
CA GLN A 96 4.09 9.87 -24.17
C GLN A 96 4.41 10.88 -23.06
N ASN A 97 3.63 11.95 -22.93
CA ASN A 97 3.80 12.93 -21.86
C ASN A 97 3.52 12.34 -20.47
N ARG A 98 2.49 11.49 -20.33
CA ARG A 98 2.19 10.77 -19.09
C ARG A 98 3.33 9.85 -18.69
N THR A 99 3.82 9.03 -19.62
CA THR A 99 4.93 8.10 -19.36
C THR A 99 6.22 8.83 -19.00
N ALA A 100 6.52 9.98 -19.64
CA ALA A 100 7.63 10.84 -19.27
C ALA A 100 7.47 11.39 -17.84
N SER A 101 6.31 11.94 -17.51
CA SER A 101 6.02 12.46 -16.16
C SER A 101 6.15 11.38 -15.08
N TYR A 102 5.63 10.17 -15.31
CA TYR A 102 5.78 9.07 -14.37
C TYR A 102 7.24 8.63 -14.19
N ARG A 103 8.02 8.60 -15.27
CA ARG A 103 9.47 8.31 -15.18
C ARG A 103 10.20 9.34 -14.34
N GLU A 104 9.93 10.63 -14.53
CA GLU A 104 10.51 11.71 -13.72
C GLU A 104 10.11 11.62 -12.25
N ALA A 105 8.83 11.36 -11.99
CA ALA A 105 8.33 11.15 -10.63
C ALA A 105 9.04 9.98 -9.93
N LEU A 106 9.19 8.84 -10.63
CA LEU A 106 9.90 7.66 -10.12
C LEU A 106 11.38 7.96 -9.84
N ILE A 107 12.06 8.70 -10.72
CA ILE A 107 13.46 9.11 -10.50
C ILE A 107 13.55 10.01 -9.27
N SER A 108 12.62 10.97 -9.13
CA SER A 108 12.61 11.88 -7.97
C SER A 108 12.35 11.15 -6.65
N GLN A 109 11.42 10.19 -6.63
CA GLN A 109 11.15 9.35 -5.48
C GLN A 109 12.35 8.45 -5.15
N GLY A 110 12.98 7.88 -6.18
CA GLY A 110 14.19 7.08 -6.03
C GLY A 110 15.32 7.87 -5.36
N ARG A 111 15.54 9.13 -5.78
CA ARG A 111 16.54 10.01 -5.15
C ARG A 111 16.22 10.29 -3.68
N LYS A 112 14.97 10.63 -3.37
CA LYS A 112 14.53 10.87 -1.98
C LYS A 112 14.75 9.65 -1.09
N LEU A 113 14.38 8.46 -1.55
CA LEU A 113 14.57 7.22 -0.80
C LEU A 113 16.06 6.91 -0.57
N VAL A 114 16.94 7.22 -1.52
CA VAL A 114 18.39 7.06 -1.36
C VAL A 114 18.93 8.03 -0.30
N GLU A 115 18.48 9.29 -0.30
CA GLU A 115 18.85 10.28 0.70
C GLU A 115 18.36 9.88 2.10
N GLU A 116 17.09 9.49 2.24
CA GLU A 116 16.51 9.00 3.50
C GLU A 116 17.24 7.77 4.01
N LYS A 117 17.55 6.80 3.13
CA LYS A 117 18.33 5.62 3.50
C LYS A 117 19.70 6.00 4.04
N LYS A 118 20.37 6.98 3.42
CA LYS A 118 21.68 7.45 3.87
C LYS A 118 21.61 8.05 5.27
N LEU A 119 20.60 8.89 5.53
CA LEU A 119 20.37 9.47 6.87
C LEU A 119 20.11 8.38 7.91
N LEU A 120 19.28 7.39 7.60
CA LEU A 120 18.99 6.27 8.49
C LEU A 120 20.24 5.41 8.76
N GLU A 121 21.12 5.23 7.78
CA GLU A 121 22.38 4.52 7.96
C GLU A 121 23.34 5.29 8.87
N GLU A 122 23.39 6.62 8.75
CA GLU A 122 24.17 7.50 9.64
C GLU A 122 23.62 7.48 11.07
N GLU A 123 22.30 7.63 11.27
CA GLU A 123 21.65 7.52 12.59
C GLU A 123 21.90 6.15 13.23
N ARG A 124 21.77 5.08 12.45
CA ARG A 124 22.05 3.72 12.93
C ARG A 124 23.50 3.58 13.36
N ALA A 125 24.45 4.15 12.63
CA ALA A 125 25.86 4.14 13.00
C ALA A 125 26.11 4.88 14.31
N GLN A 126 25.48 6.05 14.50
CA GLN A 126 25.55 6.83 15.74
C GLN A 126 25.00 6.03 16.93
N VAL A 127 23.79 5.48 16.81
CA VAL A 127 23.18 4.66 17.87
C VAL A 127 24.05 3.44 18.21
N MET A 128 24.64 2.80 17.20
CA MET A 128 25.54 1.66 17.43
C MET A 128 26.84 2.08 18.14
N GLN A 129 27.34 3.28 17.86
CA GLN A 129 28.51 3.84 18.55
C GLN A 129 28.17 4.19 20.01
N GLU A 130 27.06 4.87 20.27
CA GLU A 130 26.59 5.17 21.63
C GLU A 130 26.35 3.89 22.43
N LYS A 131 25.71 2.89 21.82
CA LYS A 131 25.52 1.58 22.44
C LYS A 131 26.85 0.95 22.82
N ARG A 132 27.88 1.02 21.95
CA ARG A 132 29.22 0.51 22.26
C ARG A 132 29.87 1.27 23.41
N GLN A 133 29.66 2.58 23.52
CA GLN A 133 30.17 3.40 24.63
C GLN A 133 29.50 3.04 25.97
N VAL A 134 28.18 2.79 25.96
CA VAL A 134 27.42 2.47 27.19
C VAL A 134 27.48 0.97 27.54
N GLN A 135 27.86 0.10 26.61
CA GLN A 135 27.90 -1.35 26.82
C GLN A 135 28.75 -1.79 28.02
N PRO A 136 29.97 -1.24 28.27
CA PRO A 136 30.77 -1.58 29.45
C PRO A 136 30.11 -1.15 30.76
N LEU A 137 29.50 0.04 30.79
CA LEU A 137 28.76 0.52 31.96
C LEU A 137 27.55 -0.39 32.25
N ARG A 138 26.81 -0.78 31.20
CA ARG A 138 25.68 -1.71 31.30
C ARG A 138 26.12 -3.08 31.81
N SER A 139 27.23 -3.63 31.29
CA SER A 139 27.72 -4.94 31.75
C SER A 139 28.23 -4.88 33.19
N ALA A 140 28.89 -3.79 33.59
CA ALA A 140 29.28 -3.54 34.98
C ALA A 140 28.06 -3.46 35.90
N TYR A 141 27.02 -2.71 35.52
CA TYR A 141 25.77 -2.60 36.27
C TYR A 141 25.10 -3.98 36.47
N LEU A 142 24.96 -4.76 35.40
CA LEU A 142 24.38 -6.10 35.47
C LEU A 142 25.21 -7.06 36.34
N SER A 143 26.54 -6.98 36.26
CA SER A 143 27.42 -7.80 37.10
C SER A 143 27.29 -7.44 38.59
N CYS A 144 27.20 -6.15 38.93
CA CYS A 144 26.98 -5.70 40.30
C CYS A 144 25.62 -6.16 40.83
N LEU A 145 24.55 -6.04 40.02
CA LEU A 145 23.22 -6.53 40.38
C LEU A 145 23.21 -8.04 40.69
N GLN A 146 23.91 -8.84 39.89
CA GLN A 146 23.96 -10.29 40.09
C GLN A 146 24.67 -10.66 41.40
N LYS A 147 25.69 -9.89 41.82
CA LYS A 147 26.37 -10.10 43.10
C LYS A 147 25.45 -9.82 44.28
N GLU A 148 24.65 -8.76 44.19
CA GLU A 148 23.70 -8.39 45.25
C GLU A 148 22.48 -9.33 45.34
N GLU A 149 22.15 -10.07 44.28
CA GLU A 149 21.02 -11.00 44.27
C GLU A 149 21.11 -12.06 45.37
N ASN A 150 22.32 -12.59 45.62
CA ASN A 150 22.54 -13.57 46.68
C ASN A 150 22.27 -13.00 48.08
N TRP A 151 22.68 -11.75 48.33
CA TRP A 151 22.42 -11.07 49.59
C TRP A 151 20.92 -10.77 49.75
N GLN A 152 20.26 -10.28 48.69
CA GLN A 152 18.83 -10.00 48.68
C GLN A 152 18.01 -11.27 48.95
N ARG A 153 18.39 -12.40 48.36
CA ARG A 153 17.75 -13.70 48.62
C ARG A 153 17.88 -14.12 50.07
N ARG A 154 19.07 -13.97 50.68
CA ARG A 154 19.30 -14.27 52.10
C ARG A 154 18.49 -13.34 53.00
N ALA A 155 18.44 -12.04 52.70
CA ALA A 155 17.63 -11.08 53.43
C ALA A 155 16.13 -11.41 53.37
N GLY A 156 15.62 -11.78 52.20
CA GLY A 156 14.22 -12.19 52.04
C GLY A 156 13.87 -13.46 52.83
N LEU A 157 14.77 -14.44 52.90
CA LEU A 157 14.56 -15.63 53.72
C LEU A 157 14.59 -15.28 55.21
N LEU A 158 15.58 -14.49 55.63
CA LEU A 158 15.70 -14.02 57.01
C LEU A 158 14.43 -13.29 57.47
N LEU A 159 13.93 -12.33 56.67
CA LEU A 159 12.73 -11.57 57.02
C LEU A 159 11.50 -12.48 57.16
N LYS A 160 11.34 -13.51 56.33
CA LYS A 160 10.25 -14.51 56.48
C LYS A 160 10.37 -15.32 57.77
N GLU A 161 11.58 -15.66 58.17
CA GLU A 161 11.81 -16.37 59.44
C GLU A 161 11.50 -15.48 60.64
N PHE A 162 11.92 -14.22 60.61
CA PHE A 162 11.57 -13.23 61.63
C PHE A 162 10.06 -12.97 61.68
N GLU A 163 9.39 -12.86 60.53
CA GLU A 163 7.93 -12.74 60.43
C GLU A 163 7.23 -13.91 61.14
N ALA A 164 7.66 -15.14 60.88
CA ALA A 164 7.05 -16.33 61.48
C ALA A 164 7.17 -16.31 63.02
N VAL A 165 8.36 -15.97 63.54
CA VAL A 165 8.61 -15.92 64.98
C VAL A 165 7.90 -14.75 65.64
N LEU A 166 7.88 -13.56 65.01
CA LEU A 166 7.13 -12.40 65.49
C LEU A 166 5.63 -12.66 65.52
N THR A 167 5.10 -13.37 64.51
CA THR A 167 3.69 -13.78 64.48
C THR A 167 3.36 -14.70 65.65
N GLU A 168 4.22 -15.66 65.97
CA GLU A 168 4.01 -16.55 67.12
C GLU A 168 4.17 -15.80 68.45
N ARG A 169 5.16 -14.90 68.56
CA ARG A 169 5.32 -14.00 69.71
C ARG A 169 4.04 -13.20 69.95
N GLN A 170 3.48 -12.60 68.91
CA GLN A 170 2.29 -11.76 69.03
C GLN A 170 1.03 -12.59 69.32
N ASN A 171 0.95 -13.81 68.78
CA ASN A 171 -0.09 -14.77 69.14
C ASN A 171 -0.05 -15.13 70.64
N ILE A 172 1.13 -15.35 71.21
CA ILE A 172 1.31 -15.58 72.66
C ILE A 172 0.99 -14.31 73.46
N TYR A 173 1.34 -13.13 72.93
CA TYR A 173 0.99 -11.85 73.57
C TYR A 173 -0.53 -11.69 73.72
N CYS A 174 -1.28 -11.96 72.65
CA CYS A 174 -2.72 -11.78 72.58
C CYS A 174 -3.54 -12.92 73.16
N SER A 175 -2.95 -14.10 73.35
CA SER A 175 -3.65 -15.23 73.98
C SER A 175 -3.66 -15.13 75.50
N LEU A 176 -4.80 -15.48 76.10
CA LEU A 176 -4.94 -15.62 77.56
C LEU A 176 -4.40 -16.96 78.08
N PHE A 177 -4.27 -17.97 77.21
CA PHE A 177 -3.95 -19.35 77.60
C PHE A 177 -2.48 -19.73 77.36
N LEU A 178 -1.75 -18.95 76.56
CA LEU A 178 -0.37 -19.28 76.20
C LEU A 178 0.63 -18.77 77.25
N PRO A 179 1.66 -19.58 77.63
CA PRO A 179 2.63 -19.18 78.65
C PRO A 179 3.44 -17.93 78.28
N ARG A 180 3.54 -16.98 79.21
CA ARG A 180 4.36 -15.76 79.04
C ARG A 180 5.86 -16.05 78.98
N SER A 181 6.33 -17.13 79.61
CA SER A 181 7.73 -17.58 79.53
C SER A 181 8.16 -17.86 78.08
N LYS A 182 7.31 -18.55 77.31
CA LYS A 182 7.55 -18.83 75.89
C LYS A 182 7.70 -17.53 75.08
N ARG A 183 6.93 -16.48 75.39
CA ARG A 183 7.08 -15.16 74.73
C ARG A 183 8.47 -14.58 74.98
N LEU A 184 8.95 -14.60 76.22
CA LEU A 184 10.25 -14.06 76.62
C LEU A 184 11.41 -14.83 75.97
N GLU A 185 11.28 -16.15 75.81
CA GLU A 185 12.25 -16.97 75.08
C GLU A 185 12.34 -16.57 73.60
N LEU A 186 11.19 -16.36 72.94
CA LEU A 186 11.16 -15.87 71.55
C LEU A 186 11.80 -14.48 71.43
N GLU A 187 11.48 -13.56 72.33
CA GLU A 187 12.06 -12.20 72.32
C GLU A 187 13.59 -12.23 72.48
N LYS A 188 14.11 -13.03 73.43
CA LYS A 188 15.56 -13.20 73.63
C LYS A 188 16.23 -13.82 72.40
N SER A 189 15.66 -14.89 71.86
CA SER A 189 16.22 -15.57 70.67
C SER A 189 16.23 -14.67 69.44
N LEU A 190 15.20 -13.84 69.24
CA LEU A 190 15.15 -12.86 68.15
C LEU A 190 16.24 -11.79 68.29
N LEU A 191 16.47 -11.25 69.49
CA LEU A 191 17.53 -10.25 69.71
C LEU A 191 18.92 -10.84 69.50
N VAL A 192 19.18 -12.05 70.05
CA VAL A 192 20.46 -12.74 69.82
C VAL A 192 20.67 -12.95 68.33
N ARG A 193 19.66 -13.47 67.63
CA ARG A 193 19.75 -13.71 66.20
C ARG A 193 19.96 -12.43 65.41
N ALA A 194 19.30 -11.34 65.78
CA ALA A 194 19.49 -10.04 65.14
C ALA A 194 20.91 -9.48 65.31
N SER A 195 21.59 -9.82 66.40
CA SER A 195 22.97 -9.40 66.65
C SER A 195 24.01 -10.30 65.97
N VAL A 196 23.72 -11.60 65.82
CA VAL A 196 24.65 -12.60 65.28
C VAL A 196 24.55 -12.71 63.75
N ASP A 197 23.34 -12.58 63.19
CA ASP A 197 23.16 -12.68 61.74
C ASP A 197 23.65 -11.39 61.06
N PRO A 198 24.61 -11.48 60.13
CA PRO A 198 25.20 -10.30 59.49
C PRO A 198 24.21 -9.51 58.66
N VAL A 199 23.17 -10.16 58.12
CA VAL A 199 22.11 -9.48 57.36
C VAL A 199 21.17 -8.76 58.32
N ALA A 200 20.81 -9.38 59.44
CA ALA A 200 19.98 -8.73 60.47
C ALA A 200 20.68 -7.52 61.10
N ALA A 201 21.99 -7.64 61.36
CA ALA A 201 22.82 -6.57 61.87
C ALA A 201 22.94 -5.42 60.86
N ASP A 202 23.16 -5.73 59.57
CA ASP A 202 23.17 -4.72 58.50
C ASP A 202 21.80 -4.04 58.37
N LEU A 203 20.68 -4.73 58.58
CA LEU A 203 19.35 -4.15 58.59
C LEU A 203 19.00 -3.43 59.92
N GLU A 204 19.92 -3.38 60.87
CA GLU A 204 19.74 -2.78 62.20
C GLU A 204 18.48 -3.28 62.93
N MET A 205 18.14 -4.56 62.73
CA MET A 205 16.88 -5.12 63.21
C MET A 205 16.74 -5.11 64.73
N GLY A 206 17.86 -5.13 65.48
CA GLY A 206 17.85 -5.17 66.94
C GLY A 206 17.12 -3.99 67.59
N ALA A 207 17.29 -2.78 67.05
CA ALA A 207 16.60 -1.59 67.55
C ALA A 207 15.08 -1.68 67.29
N GLY A 208 14.69 -2.06 66.07
CA GLY A 208 13.28 -2.24 65.72
C GLY A 208 12.60 -3.38 66.49
N LEU A 209 13.29 -4.48 66.77
CA LEU A 209 12.77 -5.56 67.61
C LEU A 209 12.52 -5.10 69.04
N THR A 210 13.44 -4.32 69.60
CA THR A 210 13.28 -3.74 70.94
C THR A 210 12.05 -2.84 70.99
N ASP A 211 11.84 -2.01 69.96
CA ASP A 211 10.68 -1.15 69.84
C ASP A 211 9.36 -1.94 69.73
N ILE A 212 9.33 -2.98 68.88
CA ILE A 212 8.18 -3.88 68.75
C ILE A 212 7.82 -4.51 70.10
N PHE A 213 8.81 -5.01 70.84
CA PHE A 213 8.55 -5.73 72.09
C PHE A 213 7.98 -4.81 73.17
N GLN A 214 8.38 -3.54 73.18
CA GLN A 214 7.92 -2.54 74.12
C GLN A 214 6.54 -1.99 73.74
N HIS A 215 6.28 -1.75 72.45
CA HIS A 215 5.15 -0.92 72.03
C HIS A 215 4.06 -1.67 71.24
N ASP A 216 4.30 -2.88 70.71
CA ASP A 216 3.30 -3.61 69.94
C ASP A 216 2.28 -4.35 70.84
N THR A 217 1.28 -3.59 71.27
CA THR A 217 0.23 -4.04 72.19
C THR A 217 -1.07 -4.43 71.48
N TYR A 218 -1.16 -4.24 70.16
CA TYR A 218 -2.39 -4.49 69.43
C TYR A 218 -2.70 -5.98 69.29
N CYS A 219 -3.93 -6.34 69.62
CA CYS A 219 -4.50 -7.65 69.40
C CYS A 219 -5.74 -7.51 68.51
N GLY A 220 -5.92 -8.44 67.57
CA GLY A 220 -7.16 -8.52 66.82
C GLY A 220 -8.32 -8.93 67.72
N ASP A 221 -9.51 -9.10 67.14
CA ASP A 221 -10.71 -9.53 67.87
C ASP A 221 -10.45 -10.78 68.72
N VAL A 222 -11.13 -10.89 69.86
CA VAL A 222 -10.96 -12.00 70.81
C VAL A 222 -11.24 -13.37 70.19
N TRP A 223 -12.11 -13.43 69.17
CA TRP A 223 -12.47 -14.63 68.41
C TRP A 223 -11.63 -14.83 67.14
N ASN A 224 -10.58 -14.03 66.96
CA ASN A 224 -9.77 -14.05 65.75
C ASN A 224 -8.94 -15.34 65.64
N THR A 225 -9.25 -16.16 64.66
CA THR A 225 -8.48 -17.36 64.31
C THR A 225 -7.25 -17.04 63.47
N ASN A 226 -7.16 -15.83 62.88
CA ASN A 226 -6.07 -15.44 62.00
C ASN A 226 -4.97 -14.69 62.78
N LYS A 227 -3.87 -15.39 63.07
CA LYS A 227 -2.69 -14.82 63.76
C LYS A 227 -2.16 -13.53 63.13
N ARG A 228 -2.34 -13.32 61.82
CA ARG A 228 -1.85 -12.15 61.09
C ARG A 228 -2.55 -10.84 61.41
N ARG A 229 -3.71 -10.88 62.08
CA ARG A 229 -4.37 -9.65 62.54
C ARG A 229 -3.85 -9.16 63.90
N ASN A 230 -2.99 -9.94 64.56
CA ASN A 230 -2.37 -9.51 65.80
C ASN A 230 -1.12 -8.68 65.49
N GLY A 231 -0.88 -7.66 66.31
CA GLY A 231 0.19 -6.69 66.11
C GLY A 231 -0.14 -5.66 65.03
N ARG A 232 0.47 -4.49 65.14
CA ARG A 232 0.48 -3.46 64.07
C ARG A 232 1.89 -3.00 63.79
N LEU A 233 2.64 -2.78 64.87
CA LEU A 233 4.00 -2.25 64.78
C LEU A 233 4.95 -3.27 64.16
N MET A 234 4.83 -4.57 64.49
CA MET A 234 5.65 -5.61 63.89
C MET A 234 5.52 -5.66 62.36
N TRP A 235 4.30 -5.45 61.83
CA TRP A 235 4.05 -5.46 60.39
C TRP A 235 4.65 -4.23 59.71
N LEU A 236 4.58 -3.08 60.36
CA LEU A 236 5.21 -1.85 59.87
C LEU A 236 6.73 -2.01 59.80
N TYR A 237 7.36 -2.57 60.84
CA TYR A 237 8.80 -2.85 60.83
C TYR A 237 9.20 -3.90 59.78
N LEU A 238 8.44 -4.98 59.62
CA LEU A 238 8.69 -5.97 58.57
C LEU A 238 8.66 -5.32 57.18
N LYS A 239 7.66 -4.46 56.91
CA LYS A 239 7.60 -3.69 55.66
C LYS A 239 8.72 -2.67 55.51
N TYR A 240 9.09 -2.00 56.59
CA TYR A 240 10.25 -1.12 56.60
C TYR A 240 11.53 -1.88 56.23
N TRP A 241 11.80 -3.04 56.84
CA TRP A 241 12.99 -3.83 56.54
C TRP A 241 12.99 -4.39 55.12
N GLU A 242 11.83 -4.83 54.59
CA GLU A 242 11.70 -5.20 53.17
C GLU A 242 12.12 -4.04 52.24
N LEU A 243 11.66 -2.81 52.53
CA LEU A 243 12.03 -1.63 51.75
C LEU A 243 13.51 -1.26 51.89
N VAL A 244 14.08 -1.41 53.10
CA VAL A 244 15.50 -1.18 53.34
C VAL A 244 16.36 -2.16 52.54
N VAL A 245 15.93 -3.42 52.40
CA VAL A 245 16.61 -4.41 51.56
C VAL A 245 16.66 -3.95 50.09
N GLU A 246 15.52 -3.52 49.53
CA GLU A 246 15.48 -3.01 48.16
C GLU A 246 16.34 -1.75 47.98
N LEU A 247 16.25 -0.82 48.92
CA LEU A 247 17.03 0.41 48.88
C LEU A 247 18.54 0.14 49.00
N LYS A 248 18.96 -0.79 49.86
CA LYS A 248 20.37 -1.17 50.01
C LYS A 248 20.93 -1.82 48.75
N LYS A 249 20.15 -2.64 48.05
CA LYS A 249 20.54 -3.18 46.74
C LYS A 249 20.94 -2.07 45.78
N PHE A 250 20.09 -1.06 45.60
CA PHE A 250 20.39 0.03 44.67
C PHE A 250 21.55 0.90 45.15
N LYS A 251 21.63 1.23 46.44
CA LYS A 251 22.76 1.99 47.00
C LYS A 251 24.11 1.28 46.83
N ARG A 252 24.15 -0.04 47.00
CA ARG A 252 25.37 -0.83 46.79
C ARG A 252 25.77 -0.89 45.33
N VAL A 253 24.80 -1.03 44.42
CA VAL A 253 25.05 -1.00 42.97
C VAL A 253 25.54 0.38 42.53
N GLU A 254 24.91 1.46 43.01
CA GLU A 254 25.33 2.84 42.76
C GLU A 254 26.77 3.06 43.22
N LYS A 255 27.07 2.72 44.48
CA LYS A 255 28.42 2.82 45.04
C LYS A 255 29.45 2.02 44.21
N ALA A 256 29.13 0.78 43.85
CA ALA A 256 30.01 -0.07 43.06
C ALA A 256 30.24 0.41 41.61
N ILE A 257 29.37 1.29 41.09
CA ILE A 257 29.50 1.90 39.76
C ILE A 257 30.26 3.22 39.85
N LEU A 258 30.02 4.03 40.88
CA LEU A 258 30.72 5.30 41.08
C LEU A 258 32.18 5.12 41.54
N GLU A 259 32.49 4.03 42.21
CA GLU A 259 33.87 3.70 42.65
C GLU A 259 34.71 3.03 41.54
N LYS A 260 34.14 2.80 40.35
CA LYS A 260 34.84 2.24 39.18
C LYS A 260 35.09 3.30 38.11
#